data_AF-A0A0W0DHZ4-F1
#
_entry.id   AF-A0A0W0DHZ4-F1
#
_cell.length_a   1.000
_cell.length_b   1.000
_cell.length_c   1.000
_cell.angle_alpha   90.00
_cell.angle_beta   90.00
_cell.angle_gamma   90.00
#
_symmetry.space_group_name_H-M   'P 1'
#
loop_
_entity.id
_entity.type
_entity.pdbx_description
1 polymer ?
#
loop_
_entity_poly.entity_id
_entity_poly.type
_entity_poly.pdbx_seq_one_letter_code
_entity_poly.pdbx_strand_id
1 'polypeptide(L)'
;MRFKSILSAAASVFYCTLVLAKTYENQEIVLDSATLGLTTYEDDELMVLKNAKVTLNDFTTIKLPEGISLSGNSVLTITAPSGDGTPYSIVINGKVSIDDESQFIFDGSSLSYKADVQDFSAFTFDINTGADGVFISKNSLMRIKLPKTTGTGLGGGFKFNPSIHIGGTYKAPNNSPLAILGKLEVLKSESKVDGYFDDKLWRVDLGPDHIDENGAFTIQNDLSGNIHCQAYIGVYADIFKGTENVLICALGYQGYSVVSPITIDLGDGPVLGPGIILNYILLPEGQDGFKFLNLNYLEHGNSASLQLGFAYFFDGTSNDVIATAENNVIEVKNLTSQKSISVIGDHNYNISSGYVQGNSDARKGYFSFQQYKNEIVIFLQPITSENPDYTTTIDKGNGDFETDLVSHITTKDSNGNPT
;
A
#
# COMPACT_ATOMS: atom_id res chain seq x y z
N MET A 1 15.93 -23.18 34.86
CA MET A 1 16.81 -22.79 35.99
C MET A 1 16.62 -21.29 36.18
N ARG A 2 16.13 -20.84 37.34
CA ARG A 2 15.76 -19.43 37.60
C ARG A 2 17.01 -18.62 37.96
N PHE A 3 17.23 -17.47 37.31
CA PHE A 3 18.13 -16.45 37.85
C PHE A 3 17.36 -15.12 38.05
N LYS A 4 17.18 -14.77 39.32
CA LYS A 4 16.91 -13.43 39.83
C LYS A 4 18.22 -12.88 40.36
N SER A 5 18.70 -11.75 39.83
CA SER A 5 19.44 -10.69 40.56
C SER A 5 19.80 -9.60 39.55
N ILE A 6 19.16 -8.42 39.63
CA ILE A 6 19.70 -7.19 40.26
C ILE A 6 21.01 -6.73 39.60
N LEU A 7 20.96 -5.61 38.87
CA LEU A 7 22.11 -4.74 38.62
C LEU A 7 21.62 -3.28 38.57
N SER A 8 21.94 -2.54 39.63
CA SER A 8 21.99 -1.08 39.62
C SER A 8 23.46 -0.65 39.64
N ALA A 9 23.81 0.26 38.74
CA ALA A 9 24.93 1.20 38.76
C ALA A 9 26.36 0.62 38.81
N ALA A 10 27.04 0.64 37.67
CA ALA A 10 28.14 1.58 37.37
C ALA A 10 28.87 1.14 36.10
N ALA A 11 28.89 2.03 35.11
CA ALA A 11 29.59 1.85 33.85
C ALA A 11 31.07 1.56 34.07
N SER A 12 31.50 0.38 33.65
CA SER A 12 32.89 0.06 33.33
C SER A 12 32.89 -0.59 31.96
N VAL A 13 33.41 0.15 30.99
CA VAL A 13 33.56 -0.23 29.58
C VAL A 13 34.28 -1.57 29.48
N PHE A 14 33.55 -2.60 29.07
CA PHE A 14 34.10 -3.81 28.47
C PHE A 14 33.64 -3.84 27.02
N TYR A 15 34.55 -3.49 26.11
CA TYR A 15 34.46 -3.85 24.70
C TYR A 15 34.61 -5.37 24.61
N CYS A 16 33.50 -6.07 24.74
CA CYS A 16 33.30 -7.38 24.16
C CYS A 16 32.11 -7.22 23.22
N THR A 17 32.25 -7.71 21.98
CA THR A 17 31.15 -7.90 21.03
C THR A 17 29.94 -8.45 21.77
N LEU A 18 28.96 -7.59 22.07
CA LEU A 18 27.68 -8.00 22.63
C LEU A 18 26.94 -8.69 21.50
N VAL A 19 27.25 -9.97 21.32
CA VAL A 19 26.41 -10.93 20.61
C VAL A 19 25.14 -11.01 21.43
N LEU A 20 24.15 -10.20 21.06
CA LEU A 20 22.83 -10.22 21.63
C LEU A 20 22.18 -11.58 21.36
N ALA A 21 21.30 -12.02 22.26
CA ALA A 21 20.77 -13.37 22.24
C ALA A 21 19.89 -13.60 21.01
N LYS A 22 20.31 -14.50 20.12
CA LYS A 22 19.63 -14.98 18.89
C LYS A 22 18.19 -15.45 19.10
N THR A 23 17.85 -15.82 20.33
CA THR A 23 16.48 -16.08 20.76
C THR A 23 16.20 -15.30 22.03
N TYR A 24 15.15 -14.48 21.98
CA TYR A 24 14.62 -13.75 23.12
C TYR A 24 13.40 -14.50 23.64
N GLU A 25 13.46 -14.95 24.88
CA GLU A 25 12.39 -15.77 25.45
C GLU A 25 11.99 -15.26 26.83
N ASN A 26 10.69 -15.00 27.02
CA ASN A 26 10.10 -14.58 28.31
C ASN A 26 10.78 -13.34 28.93
N GLN A 27 11.17 -12.38 28.10
CA GLN A 27 11.92 -11.19 28.52
C GLN A 27 11.50 -9.93 27.79
N GLU A 28 11.76 -8.79 28.42
CA GLU A 28 11.57 -7.46 27.84
C GLU A 28 12.93 -6.75 27.80
N ILE A 29 13.35 -6.33 26.61
CA ILE A 29 14.68 -5.73 26.36
C ILE A 29 14.51 -4.46 25.53
N VAL A 30 15.26 -3.42 25.92
CA VAL A 30 15.44 -2.21 25.12
C VAL A 30 16.92 -2.11 24.76
N LEU A 31 17.20 -2.06 23.47
CA LEU A 31 18.53 -1.86 22.90
C LEU A 31 18.55 -0.47 22.30
N ASP A 32 19.38 0.39 22.88
CA ASP A 32 19.42 1.80 22.55
C ASP A 32 20.76 2.17 21.92
N SER A 33 20.71 2.81 20.76
CA SER A 33 21.88 3.14 19.94
C SER A 33 22.89 4.00 20.71
N ALA A 34 22.40 5.00 21.45
CA ALA A 34 23.23 5.92 22.23
C ALA A 34 23.87 5.21 23.43
N THR A 35 23.11 4.36 24.13
CA THR A 35 23.59 3.57 25.26
C THR A 35 24.69 2.58 24.84
N LEU A 36 24.55 1.98 23.65
CA LEU A 36 25.51 1.03 23.11
C LEU A 36 26.67 1.70 22.35
N GLY A 37 26.54 2.99 22.01
CA GLY A 37 27.51 3.71 21.18
C GLY A 37 27.58 3.15 19.76
N LEU A 38 26.48 2.59 19.25
CA LEU A 38 26.37 1.95 17.94
C LEU A 38 25.30 2.64 17.12
N THR A 39 25.54 2.86 15.83
CA THR A 39 24.53 3.36 14.89
C THR A 39 23.79 2.24 14.17
N THR A 40 24.38 1.04 14.17
CA THR A 40 23.88 -0.13 13.43
C THR A 40 23.51 -1.24 14.39
N TYR A 41 22.33 -1.81 14.21
CA TYR A 41 21.96 -3.12 14.72
C TYR A 41 22.04 -4.14 13.59
N GLU A 42 22.74 -5.25 13.81
CA GLU A 42 22.86 -6.34 12.85
C GLU A 42 22.79 -7.67 13.61
N ASP A 43 21.90 -8.56 13.15
CA ASP A 43 21.81 -9.95 13.62
C ASP A 43 21.94 -10.85 12.39
N ASP A 44 23.07 -11.56 12.30
CA ASP A 44 23.39 -12.40 11.15
C ASP A 44 22.62 -13.73 11.13
N GLU A 45 21.84 -14.00 12.17
CA GLU A 45 20.96 -15.15 12.28
C GLU A 45 19.49 -14.74 12.40
N LEU A 46 18.59 -15.73 12.33
CA LEU A 46 17.16 -15.50 12.46
C LEU A 46 16.86 -14.96 13.85
N MET A 47 16.31 -13.74 13.94
CA MET A 47 15.93 -13.15 15.21
C MET A 47 14.62 -13.79 15.71
N VAL A 48 14.71 -14.61 16.76
CA VAL A 48 13.55 -15.33 17.28
C VAL A 48 13.04 -14.70 18.58
N LEU A 49 11.76 -14.32 18.63
CA LEU A 49 11.08 -13.89 19.86
C LEU A 49 10.00 -14.91 20.27
N LYS A 50 10.02 -15.32 21.53
CA LYS A 50 9.07 -16.26 22.14
C LYS A 50 8.54 -15.67 23.44
N ASN A 51 7.30 -15.17 23.43
CA ASN A 51 6.74 -14.42 24.55
C ASN A 51 7.70 -13.35 25.08
N ALA A 52 8.28 -12.58 24.15
CA ALA A 52 9.29 -11.59 24.46
C ALA A 52 8.97 -10.24 23.82
N LYS A 53 9.46 -9.17 24.42
CA LYS A 53 9.35 -7.80 23.90
C LYS A 53 10.75 -7.25 23.67
N VAL A 54 11.07 -6.85 22.46
CA VAL A 54 12.36 -6.26 22.12
C VAL A 54 12.11 -4.92 21.45
N THR A 55 12.77 -3.88 21.93
CA THR A 55 12.79 -2.56 21.31
C THR A 55 14.19 -2.26 20.79
N LEU A 56 14.31 -1.96 19.49
CA LEU A 56 15.50 -1.41 18.87
C LEU A 56 15.30 0.10 18.71
N ASN A 57 15.97 0.90 19.54
CA ASN A 57 15.78 2.34 19.62
C ASN A 57 16.94 3.13 19.00
N ASP A 58 16.58 4.09 18.16
CA ASP A 58 17.46 5.13 17.60
C ASP A 58 18.65 4.64 16.76
N PHE A 59 18.60 3.40 16.24
CA PHE A 59 19.58 2.93 15.26
C PHE A 59 19.29 3.54 13.89
N THR A 60 20.31 4.06 13.20
CA THR A 60 20.15 4.57 11.81
C THR A 60 20.23 3.44 10.78
N THR A 61 20.73 2.27 11.16
CA THR A 61 20.78 1.09 10.28
C THR A 61 20.39 -0.17 11.03
N ILE A 62 19.47 -0.94 10.48
CA ILE A 62 19.04 -2.24 11.00
C ILE A 62 19.15 -3.26 9.88
N LYS A 63 19.84 -4.37 10.16
CA LYS A 63 20.01 -5.48 9.22
C LYS A 63 19.66 -6.80 9.89
N LEU A 64 18.73 -7.52 9.27
CA LEU A 64 18.27 -8.82 9.71
C LEU A 64 18.32 -9.78 8.50
N PRO A 65 19.52 -10.20 8.05
CA PRO A 65 19.71 -11.03 6.85
C PRO A 65 18.96 -12.37 6.83
N GLU A 66 18.76 -13.00 7.99
CA GLU A 66 18.03 -14.28 8.08
C GLU A 66 16.57 -14.09 8.53
N GLY A 67 16.19 -12.85 8.88
CA GLY A 67 14.81 -12.45 9.09
C GLY A 67 14.37 -12.44 10.54
N ILE A 68 13.05 -12.55 10.76
CA ILE A 68 12.42 -12.54 12.08
C ILE A 68 11.39 -13.66 12.24
N SER A 69 11.28 -14.17 13.46
CA SER A 69 10.25 -15.14 13.83
C SER A 69 9.67 -14.79 15.20
N LEU A 70 8.46 -14.25 15.21
CA LEU A 70 7.78 -13.79 16.42
C LEU A 70 6.66 -14.76 16.80
N SER A 71 6.61 -15.19 18.05
CA SER A 71 5.60 -16.14 18.56
C SER A 71 5.27 -15.91 20.04
N GLY A 72 4.14 -16.46 20.50
CA GLY A 72 3.67 -16.39 21.87
C GLY A 72 3.41 -14.98 22.40
N ASN A 73 2.68 -14.13 21.68
CA ASN A 73 2.42 -12.71 22.03
C ASN A 73 3.69 -11.84 22.07
N SER A 74 4.67 -12.14 21.20
CA SER A 74 5.91 -11.36 21.15
C SER A 74 5.71 -10.00 20.49
N VAL A 75 6.55 -9.02 20.84
CA VAL A 75 6.54 -7.70 20.21
C VAL A 75 7.96 -7.30 19.84
N LEU A 76 8.22 -7.10 18.55
CA LEU A 76 9.42 -6.41 18.07
C LEU A 76 9.05 -4.98 17.72
N THR A 77 9.60 -4.02 18.46
CA THR A 77 9.43 -2.58 18.20
C THR A 77 10.74 -2.00 17.68
N ILE A 78 10.65 -1.21 16.61
CA ILE A 78 11.76 -0.48 16.02
C ILE A 78 11.37 0.99 15.97
N THR A 79 12.11 1.83 16.67
CA THR A 79 11.91 3.29 16.70
C THR A 79 13.08 3.95 16.00
N ALA A 80 12.78 4.64 14.91
CA ALA A 80 13.79 5.38 14.17
C ALA A 80 14.24 6.65 14.94
N PRO A 81 15.49 7.09 14.75
CA PRO A 81 15.95 8.35 15.31
C PRO A 81 15.18 9.52 14.73
N SER A 82 15.20 10.65 15.45
CA SER A 82 14.60 11.89 14.97
C SER A 82 15.53 12.63 14.02
N GLY A 83 14.99 13.19 12.94
CA GLY A 83 15.74 14.13 12.11
C GLY A 83 15.24 14.32 10.69
N ASP A 84 15.41 15.54 10.18
CA ASP A 84 15.08 15.91 8.81
C ASP A 84 16.19 15.42 7.87
N GLY A 85 15.81 14.70 6.80
CA GLY A 85 16.73 14.16 5.80
C GLY A 85 17.74 13.15 6.36
N THR A 86 17.52 12.65 7.58
CA THR A 86 18.46 11.73 8.23
C THR A 86 18.47 10.39 7.50
N PRO A 87 19.63 9.89 7.04
CA PRO A 87 19.71 8.58 6.41
C PRO A 87 19.24 7.49 7.36
N TYR A 88 18.34 6.64 6.88
CA TYR A 88 17.79 5.53 7.64
C TYR A 88 17.63 4.30 6.77
N SER A 89 18.04 3.15 7.27
CA SER A 89 17.90 1.89 6.55
C SER A 89 17.46 0.77 7.48
N ILE A 90 16.35 0.12 7.15
CA ILE A 90 15.98 -1.19 7.69
C ILE A 90 15.88 -2.17 6.53
N VAL A 91 16.65 -3.25 6.63
CA VAL A 91 16.66 -4.35 5.67
C VAL A 91 16.45 -5.65 6.42
N ILE A 92 15.36 -6.33 6.08
CA ILE A 92 15.06 -7.68 6.55
C ILE A 92 15.12 -8.59 5.33
N ASN A 93 16.09 -9.49 5.32
CA ASN A 93 16.14 -10.56 4.33
C ASN A 93 15.73 -11.87 5.00
N GLY A 94 15.47 -12.91 4.20
CA GLY A 94 15.03 -14.20 4.75
C GLY A 94 13.62 -14.16 5.33
N LYS A 95 13.30 -15.07 6.26
CA LYS A 95 11.92 -15.31 6.67
C LYS A 95 11.33 -14.17 7.50
N VAL A 96 10.07 -13.79 7.25
CA VAL A 96 9.27 -12.99 8.20
C VAL A 96 8.07 -13.80 8.66
N SER A 97 8.05 -14.20 9.93
CA SER A 97 6.93 -14.91 10.58
C SER A 97 6.42 -14.11 11.77
N ILE A 98 5.13 -13.77 11.77
CA ILE A 98 4.46 -13.13 12.90
C ILE A 98 3.28 -14.00 13.32
N ASP A 99 3.50 -14.74 14.42
CA ASP A 99 2.63 -15.82 14.87
C ASP A 99 2.10 -15.61 16.29
N ASP A 100 1.00 -16.30 16.61
CA ASP A 100 0.41 -16.34 17.96
C ASP A 100 0.20 -14.95 18.57
N GLU A 101 -0.58 -14.10 17.89
CA GLU A 101 -0.93 -12.75 18.35
C GLU A 101 0.28 -11.81 18.54
N SER A 102 1.42 -12.14 17.90
CA SER A 102 2.64 -11.33 17.96
C SER A 102 2.56 -10.09 17.06
N GLN A 103 3.47 -9.14 17.29
CA GLN A 103 3.48 -7.84 16.64
C GLN A 103 4.87 -7.43 16.17
N PHE A 104 4.97 -6.99 14.92
CA PHE A 104 6.08 -6.20 14.41
C PHE A 104 5.62 -4.74 14.32
N ILE A 105 6.37 -3.83 14.93
CA ILE A 105 6.05 -2.41 14.96
C ILE A 105 7.28 -1.63 14.52
N PHE A 106 7.17 -0.91 13.41
CA PHE A 106 8.13 0.10 12.98
C PHE A 106 7.52 1.49 13.15
N ASP A 107 8.23 2.38 13.83
CA ASP A 107 7.89 3.79 13.96
C ASP A 107 8.98 4.69 13.37
N GLY A 108 8.72 5.16 12.15
CA GLY A 108 9.52 6.15 11.45
C GLY A 108 8.97 7.58 11.54
N SER A 109 7.96 7.84 12.38
CA SER A 109 7.24 9.12 12.36
C SER A 109 8.06 10.34 12.81
N SER A 110 9.17 10.10 13.49
CA SER A 110 10.15 11.14 13.89
C SER A 110 11.11 11.55 12.76
N LEU A 111 11.08 10.85 11.61
CA LEU A 111 11.84 11.20 10.42
C LEU A 111 11.01 12.06 9.47
N SER A 112 11.68 12.97 8.76
CA SER A 112 11.05 13.74 7.68
C SER A 112 11.95 13.80 6.44
N TYR A 113 11.36 13.77 5.25
CA TYR A 113 12.09 13.84 3.98
C TYR A 113 11.44 14.82 3.01
N LYS A 114 12.27 15.60 2.33
CA LYS A 114 11.82 16.56 1.33
C LYS A 114 11.65 15.90 -0.04
N ALA A 115 10.45 16.00 -0.60
CA ALA A 115 10.13 15.39 -1.87
C ALA A 115 10.71 16.12 -3.09
N ASP A 116 10.87 17.44 -3.00
CA ASP A 116 11.31 18.33 -4.08
C ASP A 116 12.81 18.17 -4.42
N VAL A 117 13.62 17.78 -3.44
CA VAL A 117 15.06 17.52 -3.60
C VAL A 117 15.42 16.03 -3.58
N GLN A 118 14.43 15.14 -3.54
CA GLN A 118 14.59 13.68 -3.50
C GLN A 118 15.36 13.13 -2.27
N ASP A 119 15.26 13.81 -1.12
CA ASP A 119 15.89 13.37 0.14
C ASP A 119 15.38 12.00 0.59
N PHE A 120 14.18 11.61 0.17
CA PHE A 120 13.60 10.29 0.49
C PHE A 120 14.43 9.11 -0.03
N SER A 121 15.36 9.32 -0.97
CA SER A 121 16.34 8.30 -1.38
C SER A 121 17.29 7.88 -0.26
N ALA A 122 17.40 8.68 0.81
CA ALA A 122 18.15 8.35 2.02
C ALA A 122 17.37 7.43 2.99
N PHE A 123 16.10 7.14 2.69
CA PHE A 123 15.27 6.21 3.45
C PHE A 123 15.17 4.87 2.72
N THR A 124 15.43 3.79 3.44
CA THR A 124 15.20 2.42 2.95
C THR A 124 14.41 1.65 3.98
N PHE A 125 13.28 1.11 3.55
CA PHE A 125 12.55 0.07 4.26
C PHE A 125 12.32 -1.07 3.27
N ASP A 126 13.08 -2.15 3.45
CA ASP A 126 13.08 -3.28 2.54
C ASP A 126 12.91 -4.59 3.32
N ILE A 127 11.78 -5.26 3.10
CA ILE A 127 11.57 -6.64 3.50
C ILE A 127 11.63 -7.46 2.21
N ASN A 128 12.78 -8.10 1.96
CA ASN A 128 13.02 -8.94 0.79
C ASN A 128 13.35 -10.37 1.21
N THR A 129 12.30 -11.16 1.36
CA THR A 129 12.35 -12.48 1.98
C THR A 129 12.81 -13.61 1.07
N GLY A 130 13.06 -13.33 -0.21
CA GLY A 130 13.38 -14.37 -1.19
C GLY A 130 12.33 -15.50 -1.18
N ALA A 131 12.76 -16.76 -1.11
CA ALA A 131 11.86 -17.91 -1.10
C ALA A 131 11.10 -18.14 0.23
N ASP A 132 11.51 -17.48 1.32
CA ASP A 132 10.96 -17.75 2.66
C ASP A 132 9.62 -17.03 2.89
N GLY A 133 9.45 -15.87 2.25
CA GLY A 133 8.20 -15.12 2.26
C GLY A 133 7.89 -14.35 3.54
N VAL A 134 6.75 -13.67 3.47
CA VAL A 134 6.17 -12.91 4.58
C VAL A 134 4.88 -13.58 5.03
N PHE A 135 4.83 -13.95 6.32
CA PHE A 135 3.68 -14.57 6.96
C PHE A 135 3.21 -13.77 8.17
N ILE A 136 1.95 -13.33 8.14
CA ILE A 136 1.26 -12.69 9.26
C ILE A 136 0.04 -13.53 9.57
N SER A 137 0.11 -14.33 10.63
CA SER A 137 -1.00 -15.19 11.05
C SER A 137 -2.21 -14.39 11.54
N LYS A 138 -3.35 -15.08 11.66
CA LYS A 138 -4.58 -14.52 12.23
C LYS A 138 -4.31 -13.92 13.62
N ASN A 139 -4.90 -12.76 13.89
CA ASN A 139 -4.75 -11.95 15.11
C ASN A 139 -3.36 -11.33 15.34
N SER A 140 -2.36 -11.63 14.51
CA SER A 140 -1.05 -10.99 14.53
C SER A 140 -1.03 -9.68 13.75
N LEU A 141 -0.04 -8.83 13.99
CA LEU A 141 0.06 -7.48 13.43
C LEU A 141 1.46 -7.16 12.89
N MET A 142 1.51 -6.61 11.69
CA MET A 142 2.62 -5.79 11.22
C MET A 142 2.14 -4.35 11.09
N ARG A 143 2.73 -3.42 11.85
CA ARG A 143 2.46 -1.99 11.76
C ARG A 143 3.71 -1.22 11.37
N ILE A 144 3.59 -0.35 10.37
CA ILE A 144 4.67 0.48 9.84
C ILE A 144 4.15 1.91 9.80
N LYS A 145 4.66 2.78 10.69
CA LYS A 145 4.39 4.23 10.62
C LYS A 145 5.49 4.89 9.80
N LEU A 146 5.12 5.39 8.62
CA LEU A 146 6.06 5.95 7.66
C LEU A 146 6.54 7.36 8.05
N PRO A 147 7.75 7.75 7.62
CA PRO A 147 8.25 9.12 7.77
C PRO A 147 7.36 10.16 7.11
N LYS A 148 7.45 11.39 7.63
CA LYS A 148 6.80 12.54 7.00
C LYS A 148 7.45 12.88 5.67
N THR A 149 6.67 13.25 4.67
CA THR A 149 7.16 13.64 3.35
C THR A 149 6.68 15.04 2.99
N THR A 150 7.57 16.04 3.02
CA THR A 150 7.16 17.41 2.71
C THR A 150 7.09 17.65 1.20
N GLY A 151 6.07 18.37 0.75
CA GLY A 151 5.81 18.70 -0.66
C GLY A 151 4.36 18.38 -1.03
N THR A 152 3.77 19.16 -1.94
CA THR A 152 2.33 19.04 -2.24
C THR A 152 2.01 17.83 -3.11
N GLY A 153 1.25 16.88 -2.55
CA GLY A 153 0.62 15.76 -3.25
C GLY A 153 1.58 14.96 -4.15
N LEU A 154 1.07 14.54 -5.32
CA LEU A 154 1.88 14.00 -6.41
C LEU A 154 2.41 15.16 -7.26
N GLY A 155 3.58 15.71 -6.92
CA GLY A 155 4.17 16.82 -7.68
C GLY A 155 4.28 16.54 -9.20
N GLY A 156 4.45 17.60 -10.01
CA GLY A 156 4.40 17.59 -11.49
C GLY A 156 5.40 16.72 -12.26
N GLY A 157 6.08 15.80 -11.58
CA GLY A 157 6.79 14.69 -12.19
C GLY A 157 6.45 13.40 -11.45
N PHE A 158 5.65 12.53 -12.08
CA PHE A 158 5.37 11.15 -11.65
C PHE A 158 6.62 10.24 -11.55
N LYS A 159 7.82 10.81 -11.66
CA LYS A 159 9.06 10.10 -11.95
C LYS A 159 9.68 9.46 -10.70
N PHE A 160 9.38 9.94 -9.49
CA PHE A 160 9.91 9.37 -8.24
C PHE A 160 8.96 9.62 -7.07
N ASN A 161 8.34 8.57 -6.55
CA ASN A 161 7.64 8.60 -5.26
C ASN A 161 8.46 7.84 -4.23
N PRO A 162 8.46 8.30 -2.97
CA PRO A 162 9.10 7.57 -1.89
C PRO A 162 8.43 6.19 -1.77
N SER A 163 9.22 5.13 -1.65
CA SER A 163 8.72 3.76 -1.70
C SER A 163 9.32 2.89 -0.60
N ILE A 164 8.53 1.94 -0.12
CA ILE A 164 8.98 0.82 0.70
C ILE A 164 8.65 -0.49 0.01
N HIS A 165 9.33 -1.57 0.37
CA HIS A 165 9.08 -2.91 -0.19
C HIS A 165 8.76 -3.92 0.91
N ILE A 166 7.69 -4.69 0.71
CA ILE A 166 7.23 -5.78 1.57
C ILE A 166 6.93 -7.00 0.69
N GLY A 167 7.88 -7.92 0.59
CA GLY A 167 7.72 -9.09 -0.26
C GLY A 167 9.01 -9.90 -0.38
N GLY A 168 9.33 -10.33 -1.59
CA GLY A 168 10.55 -11.07 -1.85
C GLY A 168 10.89 -11.19 -3.32
N THR A 169 12.15 -11.36 -3.65
CA THR A 169 12.57 -11.63 -5.03
C THR A 169 12.41 -13.11 -5.34
N TYR A 170 11.82 -13.43 -6.48
CA TYR A 170 11.70 -14.82 -6.96
C TYR A 170 13.08 -15.50 -7.03
N LYS A 171 13.14 -16.74 -6.53
CA LYS A 171 14.36 -17.56 -6.56
C LYS A 171 14.00 -18.98 -7.00
N ALA A 172 14.13 -19.25 -8.29
CA ALA A 172 13.84 -20.55 -8.88
C ALA A 172 14.42 -21.72 -8.06
N PRO A 173 13.64 -22.79 -7.81
CA PRO A 173 12.28 -23.03 -8.31
C PRO A 173 11.20 -22.43 -7.39
N ASN A 174 11.55 -21.66 -6.37
CA ASN A 174 10.63 -21.26 -5.32
C ASN A 174 10.06 -19.85 -5.57
N ASN A 175 8.74 -19.76 -5.54
CA ASN A 175 8.04 -18.49 -5.42
C ASN A 175 8.17 -17.96 -3.99
N SER A 176 8.25 -16.63 -3.87
CA SER A 176 8.18 -15.96 -2.57
C SER A 176 6.72 -15.83 -2.15
N PRO A 177 6.31 -16.44 -1.03
CA PRO A 177 4.93 -16.31 -0.59
C PRO A 177 4.67 -15.02 0.16
N LEU A 178 3.47 -14.47 -0.05
CA LEU A 178 2.91 -13.40 0.75
C LEU A 178 1.57 -13.86 1.33
N ALA A 179 1.56 -14.15 2.62
CA ALA A 179 0.39 -14.63 3.34
C ALA A 179 0.09 -13.70 4.53
N ILE A 180 -0.95 -12.89 4.38
CA ILE A 180 -1.45 -11.93 5.37
C ILE A 180 -2.86 -12.36 5.78
N LEU A 181 -2.94 -13.11 6.87
CA LEU A 181 -4.20 -13.55 7.49
C LEU A 181 -4.56 -12.67 8.71
N GLY A 182 -3.57 -12.00 9.29
CA GLY A 182 -3.71 -11.03 10.37
C GLY A 182 -3.93 -9.61 9.86
N LYS A 183 -3.16 -8.67 10.40
CA LYS A 183 -3.22 -7.25 10.03
C LYS A 183 -1.89 -6.77 9.47
N LEU A 184 -1.94 -6.12 8.31
CA LEU A 184 -0.86 -5.27 7.81
C LEU A 184 -1.35 -3.82 7.79
N GLU A 185 -0.73 -2.97 8.61
CA GLU A 185 -1.05 -1.54 8.71
C GLU A 185 0.17 -0.71 8.29
N VAL A 186 0.06 0.02 7.18
CA VAL A 186 1.05 1.01 6.77
C VAL A 186 0.44 2.40 6.90
N LEU A 187 0.87 3.16 7.90
CA LEU A 187 0.24 4.40 8.34
C LEU A 187 1.14 5.61 8.02
N LYS A 188 0.54 6.79 7.80
CA LYS A 188 1.29 8.05 7.65
C LYS A 188 1.52 8.73 9.01
N SER A 189 2.46 9.66 9.05
CA SER A 189 2.70 10.58 10.17
C SER A 189 1.68 11.72 10.19
N GLU A 190 0.41 11.41 10.48
CA GLU A 190 -0.69 12.26 10.99
C GLU A 190 -1.02 13.65 10.40
N SER A 191 -0.30 14.23 9.42
CA SER A 191 -0.72 15.53 8.85
C SER A 191 -1.83 15.37 7.81
N LYS A 192 -2.98 15.99 8.12
CA LYS A 192 -4.06 16.30 7.18
C LYS A 192 -4.35 17.80 7.25
N VAL A 193 -4.64 18.42 6.11
CA VAL A 193 -5.14 19.80 6.01
C VAL A 193 -6.50 19.74 5.31
N ASP A 194 -7.53 20.31 5.96
CA ASP A 194 -8.92 20.30 5.47
C ASP A 194 -9.48 18.91 5.12
N GLY A 195 -9.02 17.88 5.84
CA GLY A 195 -9.43 16.48 5.65
C GLY A 195 -8.59 15.71 4.62
N TYR A 196 -7.69 16.38 3.89
CA TYR A 196 -6.84 15.78 2.86
C TYR A 196 -5.40 15.63 3.35
N PHE A 197 -4.70 14.62 2.84
CA PHE A 197 -3.26 14.51 3.04
C PHE A 197 -2.55 15.63 2.28
N ASP A 198 -1.72 16.41 2.98
CA ASP A 198 -0.94 17.55 2.44
C ASP A 198 0.46 17.13 1.95
N ASP A 199 0.89 15.94 2.34
CA ASP A 199 2.20 15.35 2.07
C ASP A 199 2.21 14.44 0.85
N LYS A 200 3.37 14.30 0.20
CA LYS A 200 3.57 13.37 -0.91
C LYS A 200 3.24 11.92 -0.53
N LEU A 201 2.58 11.19 -1.42
CA LEU A 201 2.22 9.80 -1.19
C LEU A 201 3.42 8.88 -1.20
N TRP A 202 3.45 7.96 -0.24
CA TRP A 202 4.32 6.79 -0.27
C TRP A 202 3.74 5.71 -1.19
N ARG A 203 4.63 4.95 -1.82
CA ARG A 203 4.35 3.67 -2.47
C ARG A 203 4.67 2.53 -1.51
N VAL A 204 3.79 1.55 -1.43
CA VAL A 204 4.09 0.25 -0.82
C VAL A 204 4.18 -0.78 -1.93
N ASP A 205 5.40 -1.19 -2.28
CA ASP A 205 5.62 -2.32 -3.18
C ASP A 205 5.29 -3.61 -2.42
N LEU A 206 4.16 -4.23 -2.77
CA LEU A 206 3.60 -5.37 -2.04
C LEU A 206 3.71 -6.64 -2.85
N GLY A 207 4.35 -7.65 -2.26
CA GLY A 207 4.56 -8.95 -2.87
C GLY A 207 5.83 -9.05 -3.71
N PRO A 208 6.08 -10.22 -4.30
CA PRO A 208 7.27 -10.45 -5.10
C PRO A 208 7.25 -9.77 -6.46
N ASP A 209 8.45 -9.67 -7.02
CA ASP A 209 8.67 -9.17 -8.38
C ASP A 209 8.15 -10.10 -9.47
N HIS A 210 8.06 -11.38 -9.16
CA HIS A 210 7.66 -12.42 -10.09
C HIS A 210 7.03 -13.61 -9.36
N ILE A 211 6.04 -14.23 -10.01
CA ILE A 211 5.49 -15.54 -9.63
C ILE A 211 5.59 -16.44 -10.86
N ASP A 212 6.35 -17.51 -10.74
CA ASP A 212 6.44 -18.58 -11.74
C ASP A 212 5.27 -19.54 -11.57
N GLU A 213 4.52 -19.78 -12.65
CA GLU A 213 3.38 -20.71 -12.66
C GLU A 213 3.77 -22.16 -12.34
N ASN A 214 5.01 -22.55 -12.62
CA ASN A 214 5.57 -23.86 -12.29
C ASN A 214 6.41 -23.84 -11.01
N GLY A 215 6.53 -22.66 -10.38
CA GLY A 215 7.28 -22.48 -9.16
C GLY A 215 6.62 -23.14 -7.96
N ALA A 216 7.44 -23.64 -7.04
CA ALA A 216 6.99 -24.20 -5.78
C ALA A 216 6.74 -23.09 -4.75
N PHE A 217 5.66 -23.21 -4.01
CA PHE A 217 5.37 -22.36 -2.86
C PHE A 217 5.64 -23.13 -1.58
N THR A 218 6.39 -22.54 -0.65
CA THR A 218 6.50 -23.08 0.71
C THR A 218 5.17 -22.95 1.46
N ILE A 219 4.44 -21.86 1.20
CA ILE A 219 3.06 -21.59 1.62
C ILE A 219 2.37 -20.86 0.44
N GLN A 220 1.09 -21.09 0.17
CA GLN A 220 0.38 -20.34 -0.87
C GLN A 220 0.18 -18.88 -0.46
N ASN A 221 0.05 -17.98 -1.45
CA ASN A 221 -0.40 -16.63 -1.16
C ASN A 221 -1.81 -16.66 -0.57
N ASP A 222 -2.03 -15.86 0.46
CA ASP A 222 -3.33 -15.72 1.11
C ASP A 222 -3.44 -14.30 1.68
N LEU A 223 -4.27 -13.46 1.07
CA LEU A 223 -4.47 -12.08 1.47
C LEU A 223 -5.88 -11.87 2.04
N SER A 224 -6.39 -12.84 2.80
CA SER A 224 -7.70 -12.80 3.45
C SER A 224 -7.75 -11.96 4.73
N GLY A 225 -6.59 -11.51 5.22
CA GLY A 225 -6.46 -10.63 6.38
C GLY A 225 -6.86 -9.19 6.10
N ASN A 226 -6.62 -8.32 7.08
CA ASN A 226 -6.86 -6.88 6.96
C ASN A 226 -5.59 -6.19 6.47
N ILE A 227 -5.66 -5.56 5.29
CA ILE A 227 -4.57 -4.79 4.71
C ILE A 227 -5.02 -3.34 4.61
N HIS A 228 -4.39 -2.48 5.40
CA HIS A 228 -4.68 -1.04 5.46
C HIS A 228 -3.42 -0.23 5.21
N CYS A 229 -3.38 0.47 4.10
CA CYS A 229 -2.25 1.28 3.65
C CYS A 229 -2.69 2.74 3.43
N GLN A 230 -2.24 3.68 4.27
CA GLN A 230 -2.33 5.12 4.01
C GLN A 230 -1.29 5.56 2.96
N ALA A 231 -1.24 4.82 1.87
CA ALA A 231 -0.29 4.89 0.78
C ALA A 231 -0.97 4.29 -0.47
N TYR A 232 -0.36 4.45 -1.64
CA TYR A 232 -0.80 3.66 -2.79
C TYR A 232 0.03 2.37 -2.87
N ILE A 233 -0.59 1.28 -3.30
CA ILE A 233 0.06 -0.03 -3.40
C ILE A 233 0.59 -0.27 -4.82
N GLY A 234 1.80 -0.81 -4.94
CA GLY A 234 2.40 -1.27 -6.19
C GLY A 234 2.49 -2.79 -6.22
N VAL A 235 1.95 -3.42 -7.25
CA VAL A 235 1.91 -4.90 -7.35
C VAL A 235 2.56 -5.37 -8.65
N TYR A 236 3.50 -6.30 -8.54
CA TYR A 236 4.35 -6.77 -9.64
C TYR A 236 4.00 -8.18 -10.14
N ALA A 237 3.33 -8.99 -9.33
CA ALA A 237 2.85 -10.32 -9.70
C ALA A 237 1.46 -10.58 -9.10
N ASP A 238 0.73 -11.57 -9.63
CA ASP A 238 -0.61 -11.93 -9.14
C ASP A 238 -0.56 -12.64 -7.78
N ILE A 239 -0.28 -11.86 -6.74
CA ILE A 239 -0.29 -12.31 -5.35
C ILE A 239 -1.69 -12.68 -4.85
N PHE A 240 -2.73 -12.23 -5.54
CA PHE A 240 -4.12 -12.43 -5.13
C PHE A 240 -4.70 -13.76 -5.63
N LYS A 241 -4.02 -14.41 -6.58
CA LYS A 241 -4.46 -15.69 -7.15
C LYS A 241 -4.72 -16.72 -6.06
N GLY A 242 -5.96 -17.23 -6.02
CA GLY A 242 -6.39 -18.26 -5.07
C GLY A 242 -6.91 -17.71 -3.74
N THR A 243 -6.87 -16.39 -3.51
CA THR A 243 -7.55 -15.75 -2.37
C THR A 243 -8.91 -15.23 -2.82
N GLU A 244 -9.97 -15.62 -2.12
CA GLU A 244 -11.32 -15.10 -2.38
C GLU A 244 -11.57 -13.78 -1.63
N ASN A 245 -12.31 -12.86 -2.26
CA ASN A 245 -12.80 -11.62 -1.63
C ASN A 245 -11.71 -10.74 -0.99
N VAL A 246 -10.54 -10.64 -1.63
CA VAL A 246 -9.47 -9.74 -1.18
C VAL A 246 -10.01 -8.30 -1.09
N LEU A 247 -9.85 -7.69 0.08
CA LEU A 247 -10.17 -6.29 0.35
C LEU A 247 -8.92 -5.57 0.85
N ILE A 248 -8.55 -4.49 0.19
CA ILE A 248 -7.42 -3.64 0.59
C ILE A 248 -7.91 -2.20 0.77
N CYS A 249 -7.68 -1.62 1.94
CA CYS A 249 -7.89 -0.20 2.17
C CYS A 249 -6.62 0.57 1.76
N ALA A 250 -6.69 1.41 0.72
CA ALA A 250 -5.53 2.12 0.19
C ALA A 250 -5.87 3.52 -0.36
N LEU A 251 -4.87 4.39 -0.54
CA LEU A 251 -5.03 5.69 -1.21
C LEU A 251 -4.94 5.60 -2.74
N GLY A 252 -4.61 4.42 -3.26
CA GLY A 252 -4.46 4.16 -4.68
C GLY A 252 -3.84 2.79 -4.96
N TYR A 253 -3.74 2.46 -6.25
CA TYR A 253 -3.24 1.19 -6.75
C TYR A 253 -2.44 1.39 -8.03
N GLN A 254 -1.32 0.67 -8.14
CA GLN A 254 -0.51 0.63 -9.33
C GLN A 254 -0.20 -0.81 -9.72
N GLY A 255 -0.88 -1.28 -10.77
CA GLY A 255 -0.65 -2.58 -11.37
C GLY A 255 0.50 -2.52 -12.36
N TYR A 256 1.57 -3.26 -12.08
CA TYR A 256 2.66 -3.51 -13.02
C TYR A 256 2.43 -4.79 -13.84
N SER A 257 1.55 -5.67 -13.35
CA SER A 257 1.06 -6.86 -14.03
C SER A 257 -0.46 -6.99 -13.87
N VAL A 258 -1.07 -7.83 -14.72
CA VAL A 258 -2.48 -8.21 -14.59
C VAL A 258 -2.60 -9.20 -13.45
N VAL A 259 -3.52 -8.93 -12.52
CA VAL A 259 -3.74 -9.73 -11.32
C VAL A 259 -5.20 -10.16 -11.19
N SER A 260 -5.44 -11.14 -10.32
CA SER A 260 -6.77 -11.63 -10.00
C SER A 260 -7.65 -10.49 -9.43
N PRO A 261 -8.98 -10.50 -9.68
CA PRO A 261 -9.88 -9.45 -9.21
C PRO A 261 -9.82 -9.24 -7.69
N ILE A 262 -9.76 -7.97 -7.27
CA ILE A 262 -9.77 -7.56 -5.87
C ILE A 262 -10.75 -6.40 -5.64
N THR A 263 -11.07 -6.16 -4.37
CA THR A 263 -11.75 -4.94 -3.94
C THR A 263 -10.75 -3.99 -3.30
N ILE A 264 -10.73 -2.73 -3.74
CA ILE A 264 -9.93 -1.67 -3.12
C ILE A 264 -10.89 -0.65 -2.51
N ASP A 265 -10.76 -0.43 -1.21
CA ASP A 265 -11.46 0.63 -0.50
C ASP A 265 -10.59 1.89 -0.46
N LEU A 266 -11.10 2.97 -1.06
CA LEU A 266 -10.44 4.26 -1.17
C LEU A 266 -10.88 5.26 -0.09
N GLY A 267 -11.60 4.82 0.94
CA GLY A 267 -12.25 5.69 1.94
C GLY A 267 -11.31 6.62 2.72
N ASP A 268 -10.02 6.32 2.78
CA ASP A 268 -9.01 7.20 3.40
C ASP A 268 -8.55 8.35 2.48
N GLY A 269 -8.75 8.20 1.16
CA GLY A 269 -8.45 9.19 0.13
C GLY A 269 -9.64 10.12 -0.16
N PRO A 270 -9.56 10.92 -1.24
CA PRO A 270 -8.47 11.05 -2.21
C PRO A 270 -7.34 11.96 -1.72
N VAL A 271 -6.31 12.15 -2.55
CA VAL A 271 -5.22 13.11 -2.29
C VAL A 271 -5.39 14.38 -3.11
N LEU A 272 -5.12 15.51 -2.46
CA LEU A 272 -5.11 16.83 -3.09
C LEU A 272 -3.72 17.12 -3.68
N GLY A 273 -3.65 17.24 -5.00
CA GLY A 273 -2.49 17.73 -5.74
C GLY A 273 -2.67 19.18 -6.18
N PRO A 274 -1.63 19.81 -6.77
CA PRO A 274 -1.73 21.17 -7.33
C PRO A 274 -2.76 21.25 -8.46
N GLY A 275 -4.00 21.67 -8.14
CA GLY A 275 -5.10 21.84 -9.11
C GLY A 275 -5.83 20.55 -9.51
N ILE A 276 -5.50 19.41 -8.89
CA ILE A 276 -6.08 18.10 -9.21
C ILE A 276 -6.41 17.32 -7.94
N ILE A 277 -7.55 16.62 -7.93
CA ILE A 277 -7.90 15.63 -6.92
C ILE A 277 -7.78 14.25 -7.56
N LEU A 278 -7.17 13.29 -6.88
CA LEU A 278 -6.96 11.98 -7.47
C LEU A 278 -6.94 10.85 -6.46
N ASN A 279 -7.47 9.71 -6.90
CA ASN A 279 -7.09 8.40 -6.39
C ASN A 279 -6.00 7.87 -7.34
N TYR A 280 -4.84 7.47 -6.82
CA TYR A 280 -3.71 7.12 -7.68
C TYR A 280 -3.88 5.70 -8.23
N ILE A 281 -4.76 5.54 -9.21
CA ILE A 281 -5.16 4.24 -9.77
C ILE A 281 -4.63 4.10 -11.19
N LEU A 282 -3.77 3.09 -11.37
CA LEU A 282 -2.99 2.84 -12.57
C LEU A 282 -3.18 1.37 -12.97
N LEU A 283 -3.88 1.12 -14.09
CA LEU A 283 -4.29 -0.22 -14.50
C LEU A 283 -3.64 -0.64 -15.85
N PRO A 284 -3.00 -1.82 -15.92
CA PRO A 284 -2.42 -2.33 -17.16
C PRO A 284 -3.47 -2.95 -18.09
N GLU A 285 -3.18 -2.98 -19.40
CA GLU A 285 -4.05 -3.62 -20.39
C GLU A 285 -4.31 -5.10 -20.11
N GLY A 286 -5.60 -5.44 -20.00
CA GLY A 286 -6.08 -6.77 -19.66
C GLY A 286 -6.41 -6.97 -18.18
N GLN A 287 -6.20 -5.96 -17.32
CA GLN A 287 -6.73 -5.98 -15.96
C GLN A 287 -8.25 -5.89 -16.00
N ASP A 288 -8.98 -6.75 -15.30
CA ASP A 288 -10.44 -6.72 -15.29
C ASP A 288 -11.02 -7.13 -13.91
N GLY A 289 -12.28 -6.82 -13.68
CA GLY A 289 -13.06 -7.26 -12.52
C GLY A 289 -12.76 -6.56 -11.20
N PHE A 290 -12.00 -5.47 -11.20
CA PHE A 290 -11.69 -4.72 -9.98
C PHE A 290 -12.94 -4.01 -9.45
N LYS A 291 -13.13 -4.08 -8.14
CA LYS A 291 -14.13 -3.30 -7.41
C LYS A 291 -13.45 -2.17 -6.66
N PHE A 292 -13.97 -0.97 -6.76
CA PHE A 292 -13.51 0.18 -5.98
C PHE A 292 -14.65 0.69 -5.11
N LEU A 293 -14.44 0.68 -3.80
CA LEU A 293 -15.33 1.33 -2.85
C LEU A 293 -14.86 2.76 -2.64
N ASN A 294 -15.80 3.68 -2.43
CA ASN A 294 -15.53 5.10 -2.19
C ASN A 294 -14.81 5.82 -3.33
N LEU A 295 -14.83 5.29 -4.56
CA LEU A 295 -14.37 5.99 -5.75
C LEU A 295 -15.48 6.96 -6.20
N ASN A 296 -15.49 8.18 -5.67
CA ASN A 296 -16.57 9.15 -5.92
C ASN A 296 -16.05 10.51 -6.40
N TYR A 297 -16.85 11.19 -7.22
CA TYR A 297 -16.61 12.60 -7.52
C TYR A 297 -16.81 13.44 -6.24
N LEU A 298 -15.87 14.35 -5.95
CA LEU A 298 -15.93 15.25 -4.80
C LEU A 298 -16.05 16.70 -5.28
N GLU A 299 -17.13 17.38 -4.85
CA GLU A 299 -17.24 18.83 -5.00
C GLU A 299 -16.22 19.52 -4.11
N HIS A 300 -15.09 19.89 -4.70
CA HIS A 300 -14.15 20.80 -4.07
C HIS A 300 -14.35 22.18 -4.69
N GLY A 301 -14.42 23.22 -3.87
CA GLY A 301 -14.60 24.61 -4.35
C GLY A 301 -13.59 24.96 -5.44
N ASN A 302 -13.82 26.08 -6.16
CA ASN A 302 -13.19 26.54 -7.42
C ASN A 302 -11.66 26.36 -7.67
N SER A 303 -10.90 25.79 -6.74
CA SER A 303 -9.46 25.52 -6.76
C SER A 303 -9.03 24.26 -7.53
N ALA A 304 -9.87 23.22 -7.64
CA ALA A 304 -9.55 22.00 -8.39
C ALA A 304 -10.23 22.03 -9.77
N SER A 305 -9.46 21.85 -10.85
CA SER A 305 -9.99 21.89 -12.22
C SER A 305 -10.38 20.52 -12.75
N LEU A 306 -9.84 19.44 -12.17
CA LEU A 306 -10.02 18.06 -12.62
C LEU A 306 -10.00 17.10 -11.44
N GLN A 307 -10.81 16.03 -11.54
CA GLN A 307 -10.71 14.86 -10.66
C GLN A 307 -10.37 13.62 -11.47
N LEU A 308 -9.21 13.02 -11.19
CA LEU A 308 -8.75 11.81 -11.86
C LEU A 308 -9.34 10.59 -11.15
N GLY A 309 -10.09 9.78 -11.91
CA GLY A 309 -10.61 8.50 -11.46
C GLY A 309 -9.50 7.44 -11.52
N PHE A 310 -9.07 7.09 -12.72
CA PHE A 310 -7.94 6.18 -12.95
C PHE A 310 -7.30 6.42 -14.31
N ALA A 311 -6.10 5.87 -14.52
CA ALA A 311 -5.47 5.78 -15.83
C ALA A 311 -5.34 4.33 -16.28
N TYR A 312 -5.60 4.10 -17.57
CA TYR A 312 -5.48 2.82 -18.24
C TYR A 312 -4.31 2.86 -19.23
N PHE A 313 -3.40 1.90 -19.09
CA PHE A 313 -2.21 1.78 -19.94
C PHE A 313 -2.40 0.73 -21.02
N PHE A 314 -2.04 1.08 -22.26
CA PHE A 314 -2.24 0.19 -23.39
C PHE A 314 -1.25 0.45 -24.53
N ASP A 315 -1.12 -0.54 -25.41
CA ASP A 315 -0.42 -0.39 -26.69
C ASP A 315 -1.42 -0.07 -27.80
N GLY A 316 -1.08 0.91 -28.66
CA GLY A 316 -1.95 1.34 -29.76
C GLY A 316 -1.97 2.86 -29.96
N THR A 317 -3.14 3.41 -30.26
CA THR A 317 -3.41 4.84 -30.46
C THR A 317 -4.72 5.23 -29.78
N SER A 318 -5.00 6.53 -29.64
CA SER A 318 -6.24 7.02 -29.03
C SER A 318 -7.52 6.48 -29.66
N ASN A 319 -7.50 6.16 -30.96
CA ASN A 319 -8.66 5.65 -31.68
C ASN A 319 -8.94 4.17 -31.37
N ASP A 320 -8.01 3.49 -30.71
CA ASP A 320 -8.15 2.09 -30.34
C ASP A 320 -8.89 1.92 -29.03
N VAL A 321 -9.19 2.98 -28.27
CA VAL A 321 -9.76 2.84 -26.92
C VAL A 321 -11.04 3.66 -26.77
N ILE A 322 -12.06 3.04 -26.18
CA ILE A 322 -13.31 3.69 -25.80
C ILE A 322 -13.50 3.51 -24.29
N ALA A 323 -14.00 4.55 -23.62
CA ALA A 323 -14.42 4.50 -22.23
C ALA A 323 -15.91 4.85 -22.12
N THR A 324 -16.66 4.06 -21.36
CA THR A 324 -18.08 4.25 -21.10
C THR A 324 -18.38 4.08 -19.61
N ALA A 325 -19.45 4.72 -19.14
CA ALA A 325 -19.94 4.55 -17.77
C ALA A 325 -21.45 4.26 -17.79
N GLU A 326 -21.85 3.16 -17.16
CA GLU A 326 -23.26 2.75 -17.04
C GLU A 326 -23.46 1.94 -15.75
N ASN A 327 -24.56 2.20 -15.02
CA ASN A 327 -24.99 1.43 -13.84
C ASN A 327 -23.83 1.07 -12.90
N ASN A 328 -23.16 2.06 -12.31
CA ASN A 328 -21.97 1.94 -11.45
C ASN A 328 -20.70 1.30 -12.05
N VAL A 329 -20.68 0.97 -13.34
CA VAL A 329 -19.52 0.37 -14.00
C VAL A 329 -18.89 1.37 -14.95
N ILE A 330 -17.56 1.54 -14.86
CA ILE A 330 -16.75 2.17 -15.90
C ILE A 330 -16.08 1.06 -16.71
N GLU A 331 -16.37 0.99 -18.00
CA GLU A 331 -15.73 0.07 -18.93
C GLU A 331 -14.74 0.83 -19.82
N VAL A 332 -13.52 0.31 -19.94
CA VAL A 332 -12.51 0.80 -20.90
C VAL A 332 -12.13 -0.36 -21.81
N LYS A 333 -12.40 -0.23 -23.12
CA LYS A 333 -12.16 -1.29 -24.10
C LYS A 333 -11.15 -0.86 -25.15
N ASN A 334 -10.11 -1.66 -25.34
CA ASN A 334 -9.24 -1.58 -26.49
C ASN A 334 -9.86 -2.37 -27.67
N LEU A 335 -10.27 -1.67 -28.71
CA LEU A 335 -10.91 -2.19 -29.92
C LEU A 335 -9.96 -3.03 -30.78
N THR A 336 -8.66 -2.81 -30.69
CA THR A 336 -7.67 -3.57 -31.49
C THR A 336 -7.31 -4.87 -30.78
N SER A 337 -7.01 -4.83 -29.48
CA SER A 337 -6.69 -6.05 -28.72
C SER A 337 -7.93 -6.83 -28.26
N GLN A 338 -9.11 -6.20 -28.33
CA GLN A 338 -10.39 -6.68 -27.76
C GLN A 338 -10.37 -6.91 -26.25
N LYS A 339 -9.34 -6.42 -25.55
CA LYS A 339 -9.27 -6.45 -24.08
C LYS A 339 -10.09 -5.30 -23.51
N SER A 340 -10.82 -5.58 -22.45
CA SER A 340 -11.56 -4.59 -21.66
C SER A 340 -11.13 -4.61 -20.21
N ILE A 341 -11.33 -3.49 -19.54
CA ILE A 341 -11.28 -3.34 -18.10
C ILE A 341 -12.67 -2.90 -17.66
N SER A 342 -13.20 -3.56 -16.64
CA SER A 342 -14.36 -3.12 -15.89
C SER A 342 -13.92 -2.68 -14.50
N VAL A 343 -14.25 -1.45 -14.14
CA VAL A 343 -14.16 -0.91 -12.79
C VAL A 343 -15.57 -0.79 -12.24
N ILE A 344 -15.86 -1.52 -11.17
CA ILE A 344 -17.16 -1.51 -10.52
C ILE A 344 -17.08 -0.61 -9.28
N GLY A 345 -17.91 0.42 -9.25
CA GLY A 345 -18.05 1.34 -8.12
C GLY A 345 -19.23 1.02 -7.20
N ASP A 346 -19.35 1.81 -6.14
CA ASP A 346 -20.51 1.84 -5.24
C ASP A 346 -21.56 2.90 -5.62
N HIS A 347 -21.29 3.72 -6.65
CA HIS A 347 -22.19 4.77 -7.15
C HIS A 347 -22.15 4.87 -8.68
N ASN A 348 -23.12 5.58 -9.27
CA ASN A 348 -23.12 5.88 -10.70
C ASN A 348 -22.02 6.88 -11.08
N TYR A 349 -21.54 6.78 -12.33
CA TYR A 349 -20.45 7.60 -12.82
C TYR A 349 -20.85 8.47 -14.00
N ASN A 350 -20.39 9.72 -13.99
CA ASN A 350 -20.22 10.53 -15.19
C ASN A 350 -18.72 10.69 -15.44
N ILE A 351 -18.28 10.47 -16.67
CA ILE A 351 -16.85 10.45 -17.01
C ILE A 351 -16.55 11.31 -18.23
N SER A 352 -15.32 11.82 -18.27
CA SER A 352 -14.67 12.24 -19.50
C SER A 352 -13.32 11.54 -19.61
N SER A 353 -12.74 11.51 -20.81
CA SER A 353 -11.46 10.84 -21.05
C SER A 353 -10.45 11.76 -21.74
N GLY A 354 -9.20 11.74 -21.29
CA GLY A 354 -8.08 12.41 -21.94
C GLY A 354 -7.03 11.42 -22.41
N TYR A 355 -6.53 11.59 -23.63
CA TYR A 355 -5.46 10.75 -24.18
C TYR A 355 -4.09 11.40 -24.03
N VAL A 356 -3.10 10.61 -23.64
CA VAL A 356 -1.70 11.05 -23.54
C VAL A 356 -0.80 10.12 -24.37
N GLN A 357 -0.21 10.68 -25.43
CA GLN A 357 0.67 9.95 -26.35
C GLN A 357 2.12 9.94 -25.84
N GLY A 358 2.80 8.80 -25.99
CA GLY A 358 4.26 8.75 -25.90
C GLY A 358 4.84 9.01 -24.52
N ASN A 359 4.02 8.91 -23.47
CA ASN A 359 4.48 8.96 -22.09
C ASN A 359 5.03 7.58 -21.67
N SER A 360 6.13 7.16 -22.30
CA SER A 360 6.83 5.92 -21.96
C SER A 360 7.55 5.97 -20.60
N ASP A 361 7.38 7.05 -19.83
CA ASP A 361 8.18 7.38 -18.65
C ASP A 361 7.47 7.07 -17.33
N ALA A 362 6.16 6.85 -17.34
CA ALA A 362 5.45 6.50 -16.11
C ALA A 362 5.82 5.06 -15.73
N ARG A 363 6.22 4.88 -14.46
CA ARG A 363 6.54 3.60 -13.81
C ARG A 363 8.01 3.20 -14.01
N LYS A 364 8.90 3.66 -13.13
CA LYS A 364 10.08 2.89 -12.71
C LYS A 364 9.70 2.27 -11.36
N GLY A 365 9.55 0.95 -11.35
CA GLY A 365 9.34 0.17 -10.13
C GLY A 365 10.69 -0.26 -9.57
N TYR A 366 10.65 -1.06 -8.50
CA TYR A 366 11.84 -1.76 -8.03
C TYR A 366 12.40 -2.70 -9.12
N PHE A 367 11.54 -3.18 -10.03
CA PHE A 367 11.87 -4.15 -11.08
C PHE A 367 11.56 -3.66 -12.50
N SER A 368 12.08 -4.37 -13.50
CA SER A 368 11.81 -4.15 -14.93
C SER A 368 10.52 -4.89 -15.35
N PHE A 369 9.54 -4.18 -15.91
CA PHE A 369 8.25 -4.74 -16.36
C PHE A 369 7.84 -4.16 -17.71
N GLN A 370 6.75 -4.68 -18.28
CA GLN A 370 6.21 -4.22 -19.56
C GLN A 370 5.87 -2.72 -19.51
N GLN A 371 6.51 -1.97 -20.40
CA GLN A 371 6.20 -0.58 -20.63
C GLN A 371 5.16 -0.46 -21.74
N TYR A 372 4.02 0.12 -21.41
CA TYR A 372 2.99 0.47 -22.38
C TYR A 372 3.28 1.82 -23.01
N LYS A 373 3.01 1.97 -24.30
CA LYS A 373 3.34 3.18 -25.06
C LYS A 373 2.45 4.38 -24.76
N ASN A 374 1.19 4.13 -24.37
CA ASN A 374 0.20 5.18 -24.19
C ASN A 374 -0.66 4.95 -22.94
N GLU A 375 -1.37 6.00 -22.57
CA GLU A 375 -2.37 5.98 -21.51
C GLU A 375 -3.63 6.76 -21.92
N ILE A 376 -4.77 6.31 -21.41
CA ILE A 376 -6.01 7.08 -21.38
C ILE A 376 -6.34 7.36 -19.91
N VAL A 377 -6.60 8.61 -19.60
CA VAL A 377 -6.96 9.06 -18.26
C VAL A 377 -8.46 9.23 -18.20
N ILE A 378 -9.10 8.61 -17.22
CA ILE A 378 -10.52 8.74 -16.94
C ILE A 378 -10.71 9.79 -15.85
N PHE A 379 -11.42 10.86 -16.18
CA PHE A 379 -11.77 11.92 -15.24
C PHE A 379 -13.20 11.72 -14.77
N LEU A 380 -13.39 11.77 -13.45
CA LEU A 380 -14.72 11.80 -12.86
C LEU A 380 -15.34 13.19 -13.03
N GLN A 381 -16.62 13.21 -13.36
CA GLN A 381 -17.40 14.43 -13.55
C GLN A 381 -18.55 14.47 -12.54
N PRO A 382 -19.05 15.67 -12.20
CA PRO A 382 -20.29 15.76 -11.45
C PRO A 382 -21.42 15.06 -12.21
N ILE A 383 -22.25 14.35 -11.46
CA ILE A 383 -23.51 13.82 -11.99
C ILE A 383 -24.46 15.00 -12.10
N THR A 384 -24.67 15.52 -13.31
CA THR A 384 -25.62 16.60 -13.55
C THR A 384 -27.02 16.12 -13.21
N SER A 385 -27.75 16.92 -12.43
CA SER A 385 -29.08 16.67 -11.87
C SER A 385 -30.23 16.50 -12.88
N GLU A 386 -29.94 16.30 -14.18
CA GLU A 386 -30.96 15.97 -15.18
C GLU A 386 -31.39 14.50 -15.15
N ASN A 387 -30.66 13.63 -14.42
CA ASN A 387 -31.13 12.31 -13.99
C ASN A 387 -30.75 12.10 -12.51
N PRO A 388 -31.53 12.67 -11.58
CA PRO A 388 -31.23 12.62 -10.16
C PRO A 388 -31.71 11.30 -9.52
N ASP A 389 -32.21 10.37 -10.33
CA ASP A 389 -32.54 9.02 -9.92
C ASP A 389 -31.24 8.20 -9.82
N TYR A 390 -30.93 7.70 -8.63
CA TYR A 390 -29.81 6.81 -8.43
C TYR A 390 -30.17 5.68 -7.47
N THR A 391 -29.50 4.55 -7.67
CA THR A 391 -29.57 3.40 -6.78
C THR A 391 -28.25 3.32 -6.04
N THR A 392 -28.28 3.30 -4.72
CA THR A 392 -27.11 2.95 -3.90
C THR A 392 -27.32 1.57 -3.31
N THR A 393 -26.26 0.77 -3.24
CA THR A 393 -26.30 -0.55 -2.62
C THR A 393 -25.21 -0.62 -1.56
N ILE A 394 -25.63 -0.76 -0.31
CA ILE A 394 -24.76 -0.88 0.85
C ILE A 394 -24.67 -2.38 1.20
N ASP A 395 -23.46 -2.94 1.13
CA ASP A 395 -23.18 -4.26 1.68
C ASP A 395 -22.98 -4.13 3.20
N LYS A 396 -23.81 -4.83 3.98
CA LYS A 396 -23.76 -4.78 5.45
C LYS A 396 -22.68 -5.69 6.04
N GLY A 397 -21.91 -6.40 5.20
CA GLY A 397 -20.81 -7.26 5.62
C GLY A 397 -21.26 -8.58 6.27
N ASN A 398 -22.54 -8.91 6.23
CA ASN A 398 -23.14 -10.14 6.74
C ASN A 398 -23.83 -10.99 5.65
N GLY A 399 -23.66 -10.62 4.37
CA GLY A 399 -24.34 -11.24 3.24
C GLY A 399 -25.72 -10.64 2.92
N ASP A 400 -26.17 -9.62 3.68
CA ASP A 400 -27.34 -8.82 3.35
C ASP A 400 -26.94 -7.53 2.62
N PHE A 401 -27.73 -7.17 1.61
CA PHE A 401 -27.60 -5.92 0.87
C PHE A 401 -28.76 -4.99 1.23
N GLU A 402 -28.48 -3.72 1.47
CA GLU A 402 -29.47 -2.65 1.50
C GLU A 402 -29.40 -1.87 0.19
N THR A 403 -30.49 -1.87 -0.57
CA THR A 403 -30.60 -1.12 -1.81
C THR A 403 -31.54 0.05 -1.58
N ASP A 404 -31.00 1.25 -1.55
CA ASP A 404 -31.80 2.46 -1.52
C ASP A 404 -32.02 2.96 -2.95
N LEU A 405 -33.29 3.09 -3.33
CA LEU A 405 -33.71 3.74 -4.55
C LEU A 405 -34.09 5.18 -4.22
N VAL A 406 -33.24 6.13 -4.59
CA VAL A 406 -33.58 7.54 -4.54
C VAL A 406 -34.14 7.91 -5.89
N SER A 407 -35.46 8.12 -5.94
CA SER A 407 -36.16 8.60 -7.14
C SER A 407 -36.71 10.00 -6.93
N HIS A 408 -36.52 10.87 -7.91
CA HIS A 408 -37.11 12.19 -7.97
C HIS A 408 -38.40 12.10 -8.79
N ILE A 409 -39.54 12.22 -8.11
CA ILE A 409 -40.82 12.34 -8.78
C ILE A 409 -40.97 13.79 -9.23
N THR A 410 -40.69 14.06 -10.50
CA THR A 410 -41.05 15.35 -11.10
C THR A 410 -42.56 15.41 -11.27
N THR A 411 -43.25 16.12 -10.39
CA THR A 411 -44.64 16.51 -10.66
C THR A 411 -44.65 17.61 -11.71
N LYS A 412 -45.64 17.62 -12.61
CA LYS A 412 -45.81 18.71 -13.58
C LYS A 412 -46.91 19.64 -13.11
N ASP A 413 -46.73 20.95 -13.27
CA ASP A 413 -47.80 21.92 -13.06
C ASP A 413 -48.93 21.74 -14.10
N SER A 414 -50.02 22.49 -13.94
CA SER A 414 -51.15 22.46 -14.88
C SER A 414 -50.80 22.87 -16.32
N ASN A 415 -49.60 23.41 -16.54
CA ASN A 415 -49.09 23.83 -17.84
C ASN A 415 -48.04 22.84 -18.40
N GLY A 416 -47.73 21.75 -17.68
CA GLY A 416 -46.79 20.71 -18.11
C GLY A 416 -45.33 20.97 -17.74
N ASN A 417 -45.02 21.99 -16.95
CA ASN A 417 -43.66 22.30 -16.52
C ASN A 417 -43.28 21.50 -15.26
N PRO A 418 -42.01 21.06 -15.12
CA PRO A 418 -41.51 20.48 -13.87
C PRO A 418 -41.76 21.39 -12.66
N THR A 419 -42.29 20.84 -11.57
CA THR A 419 -42.40 21.47 -10.23
C THR A 419 -41.70 20.66 -9.18
#